data_AF-A0A954P1Z6-F1
#
_entry.id   AF-A0A954P1Z6-F1
#
_cell.length_a   1.000
_cell.length_b   1.000
_cell.length_c   1.000
_cell.angle_alpha   90.00
_cell.angle_beta   90.00
_cell.angle_gamma   90.00
#
_symmetry.space_group_name_H-M   'P 1'
#
loop_
_entity.id
_entity.type
_entity.pdbx_description
1 polymer ?
#
loop_
_entity_poly.entity_id
_entity_poly.type
_entity_poly.pdbx_seq_one_letter_code
_entity_poly.pdbx_strand_id
1 'polypeptide(L)'
;LDLWQFHEMVYDNDPDWVFEQGGIRAALEAQQAGKVKYIGFTGHKDPEIHLKMLNKPHPWDSAQMPINVCDYFFRSFLHRVVPQCHQQDTGVIGMKSLGGGMEGKLPASGAVSARECIHFSLSQPISSLVVGLRNDRDLKQALEVGRDFKPLSHEQQAEILEKVKNAAADGRHELFKTSKEFDGPYHRKQHGFAVE
;
A
#
# COMPACT_ATOMS: atom_id res chain seq x y z
N LEU A 1 8.26 19.13 -5.59
CA LEU A 1 7.99 17.72 -5.24
C LEU A 1 7.80 16.94 -6.53
N ASP A 2 8.40 15.76 -6.67
CA ASP A 2 8.11 14.92 -7.85
C ASP A 2 6.69 14.34 -7.75
N LEU A 3 6.32 13.74 -6.62
CA LEU A 3 5.00 13.15 -6.41
C LEU A 3 4.36 13.69 -5.11
N TRP A 4 3.12 14.19 -5.20
CA TRP A 4 2.26 14.47 -4.04
C TRP A 4 1.17 13.40 -3.98
N GLN A 5 1.00 12.74 -2.84
CA GLN A 5 -0.11 11.80 -2.63
C GLN A 5 -1.11 12.29 -1.58
N PHE A 6 -2.41 12.17 -1.86
CA PHE A 6 -3.45 12.26 -0.82
C PHE A 6 -3.29 11.11 0.15
N HIS A 7 -2.99 11.45 1.40
CA HIS A 7 -2.58 10.47 2.39
C HIS A 7 -3.78 9.75 3.00
N GLU A 8 -3.63 8.45 3.17
CA GLU A 8 -4.48 7.63 4.05
C GLU A 8 -5.97 7.59 3.68
N MET A 9 -6.31 7.21 2.45
CA MET A 9 -7.69 6.86 2.08
C MET A 9 -8.10 5.56 2.80
N VAL A 10 -8.77 5.69 3.94
CA VAL A 10 -9.08 4.59 4.87
C VAL A 10 -10.50 4.63 5.41
N TYR A 11 -11.24 5.71 5.17
CA TYR A 11 -12.68 5.84 5.43
C TYR A 11 -13.45 5.96 4.12
N ASP A 12 -14.70 5.50 4.14
CA ASP A 12 -15.54 5.35 2.95
C ASP A 12 -15.79 6.66 2.19
N ASN A 13 -15.83 7.77 2.93
CA ASN A 13 -16.06 9.14 2.48
C ASN A 13 -14.78 9.91 2.14
N ASP A 14 -13.58 9.37 2.39
CA ASP A 14 -12.32 10.07 2.07
C ASP A 14 -12.22 10.45 0.57
N PRO A 15 -12.56 9.55 -0.38
CA PRO A 15 -12.52 9.91 -1.79
C PRO A 15 -13.45 11.07 -2.13
N ASP A 16 -14.63 11.16 -1.50
CA ASP A 16 -15.56 12.28 -1.71
C ASP A 16 -14.96 13.57 -1.17
N TRP A 17 -14.43 13.54 0.05
CA TRP A 17 -13.86 14.71 0.73
C TRP A 17 -12.67 15.31 -0.01
N VAL A 18 -11.81 14.50 -0.64
CA VAL A 18 -10.70 15.02 -1.46
C VAL A 18 -11.22 15.96 -2.57
N PHE A 19 -12.39 15.68 -3.13
CA PHE A 19 -12.98 16.48 -4.21
C PHE A 19 -13.85 17.61 -3.67
N GLU A 20 -14.75 17.29 -2.74
CA GLU A 20 -15.76 18.20 -2.21
C GLU A 20 -15.16 19.30 -1.33
N GLN A 21 -14.09 19.00 -0.57
CA GLN A 21 -13.45 19.96 0.32
C GLN A 21 -12.26 20.69 -0.33
N GLY A 22 -12.08 20.54 -1.66
CA GLY A 22 -11.09 21.29 -2.43
C GLY A 22 -9.65 20.77 -2.36
N GLY A 23 -9.42 19.56 -1.80
CA GLY A 23 -8.11 18.93 -1.75
C GLY A 23 -7.50 18.75 -3.14
N ILE A 24 -8.26 18.18 -4.08
CA ILE A 24 -7.82 18.01 -5.47
C ILE A 24 -7.57 19.34 -6.18
N ARG A 25 -8.40 20.36 -5.91
CA ARG A 25 -8.21 21.70 -6.47
C ARG A 25 -6.85 22.27 -6.06
N ALA A 26 -6.50 22.18 -4.77
CA ALA A 26 -5.22 22.65 -4.26
C ALA A 26 -4.02 21.92 -4.89
N ALA A 27 -4.12 20.60 -5.09
CA ALA A 27 -3.07 19.82 -5.76
C ALA A 27 -2.89 20.24 -7.22
N LEU A 28 -3.98 20.46 -7.96
CA LEU A 28 -3.96 20.93 -9.34
C LEU A 28 -3.37 22.34 -9.47
N GLU A 29 -3.74 23.27 -8.57
CA GLU A 29 -3.14 24.61 -8.50
C GLU A 29 -1.62 24.53 -8.23
N ALA A 30 -1.20 23.63 -7.34
CA ALA A 30 0.22 23.42 -7.05
C ALA A 30 0.98 22.82 -8.26
N GLN A 31 0.35 21.93 -9.02
CA GLN A 31 0.90 21.37 -10.26
C GLN A 31 1.03 22.44 -11.34
N GLN A 32 -0.01 23.25 -11.55
CA GLN A 32 0.00 24.37 -12.50
C GLN A 32 1.07 25.42 -12.15
N ALA A 33 1.29 25.67 -10.86
CA ALA A 33 2.36 26.55 -10.37
C ALA A 33 3.77 25.92 -10.45
N GLY A 34 3.92 24.70 -10.98
CA GLY A 34 5.20 24.01 -11.13
C GLY A 34 5.81 23.49 -9.82
N LYS A 35 5.03 23.43 -8.73
CA LYS A 35 5.52 22.98 -7.42
C LYS A 35 5.53 21.45 -7.30
N VAL A 36 4.66 20.79 -8.04
CA VAL A 36 4.42 19.33 -8.01
C VAL A 36 4.38 18.82 -9.45
N LYS A 37 5.00 17.67 -9.72
CA LYS A 37 4.94 17.06 -11.06
C LYS A 37 3.78 16.08 -11.19
N TYR A 38 3.62 15.18 -10.22
CA TYR A 38 2.64 14.10 -10.22
C TYR A 38 1.74 14.13 -8.98
N ILE A 39 0.50 13.68 -9.14
CA ILE A 39 -0.54 13.61 -8.11
C ILE A 39 -1.05 12.17 -8.00
N GLY A 40 -1.01 11.63 -6.79
CA GLY A 40 -1.49 10.29 -6.49
C GLY A 40 -2.28 10.24 -5.19
N PHE A 41 -2.51 9.02 -4.71
CA PHE A 41 -3.12 8.78 -3.41
C PHE A 41 -2.58 7.50 -2.78
N THR A 42 -2.72 7.40 -1.47
CA THR A 42 -2.33 6.22 -0.68
C THR A 42 -3.42 5.87 0.31
N GLY A 43 -3.42 4.63 0.79
CA GLY A 43 -4.31 4.14 1.82
C GLY A 43 -4.19 2.63 1.90
N HIS A 44 -4.89 2.03 2.84
CA HIS A 44 -4.54 0.68 3.26
C HIS A 44 -5.66 -0.09 3.95
N LYS A 45 -6.88 0.45 4.02
CA LYS A 45 -7.96 -0.15 4.79
C LYS A 45 -8.71 -1.22 4.01
N ASP A 46 -9.30 -0.80 2.90
CA ASP A 46 -10.20 -1.62 2.11
C ASP A 46 -10.01 -1.30 0.62
N PRO A 47 -9.85 -2.31 -0.25
CA PRO A 47 -9.79 -2.12 -1.69
C PRO A 47 -10.94 -1.31 -2.26
N GLU A 48 -12.15 -1.39 -1.69
CA GLU A 48 -13.29 -0.60 -2.18
C GLU A 48 -13.05 0.90 -2.12
N ILE A 49 -12.36 1.37 -1.08
CA ILE A 49 -12.07 2.80 -0.91
C ILE A 49 -11.07 3.25 -1.98
N HIS A 50 -10.07 2.41 -2.28
CA HIS A 50 -9.15 2.66 -3.40
C HIS A 50 -9.85 2.67 -4.74
N LEU A 51 -10.77 1.74 -4.98
CA LEU A 51 -11.56 1.68 -6.21
C LEU A 51 -12.45 2.92 -6.36
N LYS A 52 -13.09 3.37 -5.27
CA LYS A 52 -13.84 4.64 -5.23
C LYS A 52 -12.95 5.83 -5.59
N MET A 53 -11.73 5.87 -5.06
CA MET A 53 -10.76 6.92 -5.36
C MET A 53 -10.31 6.89 -6.83
N LEU A 54 -9.96 5.72 -7.38
CA LEU A 54 -9.61 5.56 -8.80
C LEU A 54 -10.73 6.05 -9.73
N ASN A 55 -11.98 5.78 -9.37
CA ASN A 55 -13.15 6.16 -10.17
C ASN A 55 -13.54 7.64 -10.05
N LYS A 56 -12.80 8.45 -9.28
CA LYS A 56 -13.01 9.89 -9.24
C LYS A 56 -12.62 10.55 -10.57
N PRO A 57 -13.19 11.72 -10.91
CA PRO A 57 -12.92 12.40 -12.18
C PRO A 57 -11.54 13.10 -12.18
N HIS A 58 -10.48 12.32 -12.00
CA HIS A 58 -9.09 12.75 -12.06
C HIS A 58 -8.21 11.56 -12.50
N PRO A 59 -7.36 11.72 -13.52
CA PRO A 59 -6.40 10.69 -13.91
C PRO A 59 -5.25 10.64 -12.89
N TRP A 60 -5.26 9.66 -11.99
CA TRP A 60 -4.24 9.52 -10.97
C TRP A 60 -2.91 9.05 -11.56
N ASP A 61 -1.82 9.74 -11.22
CA ASP A 61 -0.46 9.34 -11.63
C ASP A 61 0.03 8.11 -10.85
N SER A 62 -0.37 7.98 -9.58
CA SER A 62 0.00 6.83 -8.75
C SER A 62 -1.02 6.46 -7.69
N ALA A 63 -1.09 5.16 -7.38
CA ALA A 63 -1.79 4.64 -6.21
C ALA A 63 -0.82 3.81 -5.37
N GLN A 64 -0.66 4.18 -4.10
CA GLN A 64 0.14 3.43 -3.13
C GLN A 64 -0.76 2.58 -2.21
N MET A 65 -0.44 1.30 -2.07
CA MET A 65 -1.30 0.34 -1.37
C MET A 65 -0.51 -0.84 -0.77
N PRO A 66 -1.08 -1.57 0.22
CA PRO A 66 -0.46 -2.79 0.73
C PRO A 66 -0.32 -3.83 -0.38
N ILE A 67 0.89 -4.36 -0.57
CA ILE A 67 1.15 -5.51 -1.44
C ILE A 67 2.08 -6.43 -0.66
N ASN A 68 1.53 -7.54 -0.16
CA ASN A 68 2.24 -8.49 0.70
C ASN A 68 1.61 -9.89 0.60
N VAL A 69 2.24 -10.89 1.21
CA VAL A 69 1.81 -12.30 1.12
C VAL A 69 0.43 -12.57 1.75
N CYS A 70 0.00 -11.77 2.74
CA CYS A 70 -1.34 -11.87 3.31
C CYS A 70 -2.38 -11.08 2.50
N ASP A 71 -1.98 -9.97 1.89
CA ASP A 71 -2.84 -9.20 0.97
C ASP A 71 -3.39 -10.07 -0.15
N TYR A 72 -2.65 -11.09 -0.59
CA TYR A 72 -3.14 -12.08 -1.55
C TYR A 72 -4.48 -12.72 -1.13
N PHE A 73 -4.70 -12.98 0.16
CA PHE A 73 -5.83 -13.77 0.65
C PHE A 73 -7.00 -12.94 1.19
N PHE A 74 -6.73 -11.77 1.78
CA PHE A 74 -7.75 -11.03 2.53
C PHE A 74 -7.84 -9.58 2.08
N ARG A 75 -9.03 -9.16 1.62
CA ARG A 75 -9.29 -7.81 1.11
C ARG A 75 -8.16 -7.35 0.19
N SER A 76 -7.93 -8.13 -0.85
CA SER A 76 -6.72 -8.04 -1.66
C SER A 76 -6.70 -6.79 -2.53
N PHE A 77 -5.73 -5.92 -2.28
CA PHE A 77 -5.42 -4.82 -3.20
C PHE A 77 -4.81 -5.36 -4.48
N LEU A 78 -3.94 -6.38 -4.36
CA LEU A 78 -3.32 -7.07 -5.50
C LEU A 78 -4.36 -7.60 -6.50
N HIS A 79 -5.42 -8.27 -6.05
CA HIS A 79 -6.41 -8.85 -6.97
C HIS A 79 -7.46 -7.86 -7.45
N ARG A 80 -7.70 -6.78 -6.70
CA ARG A 80 -8.83 -5.87 -6.95
C ARG A 80 -8.43 -4.53 -7.52
N VAL A 81 -7.39 -3.91 -6.98
CA VAL A 81 -7.01 -2.52 -7.29
C VAL A 81 -5.92 -2.49 -8.35
N VAL A 82 -4.89 -3.34 -8.24
CA VAL A 82 -3.77 -3.35 -9.17
C VAL A 82 -4.20 -3.50 -10.64
N PRO A 83 -5.13 -4.42 -11.01
CA PRO A 83 -5.61 -4.51 -12.39
C PRO A 83 -6.30 -3.22 -12.88
N GLN A 84 -7.00 -2.51 -11.99
CA GLN A 84 -7.68 -1.25 -12.34
C GLN A 84 -6.67 -0.11 -12.54
N CYS A 85 -5.62 -0.05 -11.73
CA CYS A 85 -4.53 0.91 -11.94
C CYS A 85 -3.88 0.72 -13.32
N HIS A 86 -3.59 -0.53 -13.73
CA HIS A 86 -3.04 -0.80 -15.07
C HIS A 86 -3.98 -0.44 -16.20
N GLN A 87 -5.29 -0.65 -16.03
CA GLN A 87 -6.29 -0.24 -17.03
C GLN A 87 -6.37 1.29 -17.20
N GLN A 88 -6.05 2.04 -16.15
CA GLN A 88 -6.13 3.51 -16.11
C GLN A 88 -4.77 4.21 -16.25
N ASP A 89 -3.70 3.48 -16.56
CA ASP A 89 -2.32 3.98 -16.66
C ASP A 89 -1.82 4.66 -15.36
N THR A 90 -2.25 4.14 -14.20
CA THR A 90 -1.85 4.63 -12.88
C THR A 90 -0.69 3.80 -12.34
N GLY A 91 0.41 4.45 -11.95
CA GLY A 91 1.56 3.78 -11.36
C GLY A 91 1.24 3.13 -10.01
N VAL A 92 1.59 1.86 -9.84
CA VAL A 92 1.32 1.11 -8.60
C VAL A 92 2.55 1.12 -7.70
N ILE A 93 2.39 1.66 -6.48
CA ILE A 93 3.44 1.66 -5.47
C ILE A 93 3.05 0.68 -4.35
N GLY A 94 3.76 -0.43 -4.25
CA GLY A 94 3.58 -1.36 -3.15
C GLY A 94 4.10 -0.78 -1.83
N MET A 95 3.45 -1.11 -0.72
CA MET A 95 3.95 -0.87 0.63
C MET A 95 3.57 -2.01 1.57
N LYS A 96 4.06 -1.95 2.82
CA LYS A 96 3.74 -2.92 3.89
C LYS A 96 4.04 -4.37 3.52
N SER A 97 5.07 -4.61 2.70
CA SER A 97 5.53 -5.97 2.35
C SER A 97 5.80 -6.84 3.58
N LEU A 98 6.21 -6.25 4.69
CA LEU A 98 6.50 -6.94 5.96
C LEU A 98 5.30 -7.04 6.93
N GLY A 99 4.09 -6.63 6.53
CA GLY A 99 2.89 -6.66 7.39
C GLY A 99 2.70 -5.45 8.32
N GLY A 100 3.50 -4.40 8.13
CA GLY A 100 3.43 -3.19 8.96
C GLY A 100 3.90 -3.39 10.41
N GLY A 101 3.75 -2.33 11.21
CA GLY A 101 4.24 -2.24 12.59
C GLY A 101 5.74 -2.01 12.67
N MET A 102 6.25 -1.74 13.88
CA MET A 102 7.67 -1.45 14.09
C MET A 102 8.59 -2.66 13.86
N GLU A 103 8.09 -3.89 13.91
CA GLU A 103 8.92 -5.10 13.78
C GLU A 103 8.73 -5.86 12.47
N GLY A 104 7.75 -5.46 11.65
CA GLY A 104 7.30 -6.27 10.53
C GLY A 104 6.56 -7.50 11.04
N LYS A 105 5.24 -7.41 11.17
CA LYS A 105 4.40 -8.49 11.75
C LYS A 105 4.57 -9.85 11.05
N LEU A 106 4.82 -9.85 9.74
CA LEU A 106 4.93 -11.10 8.96
C LEU A 106 6.25 -11.82 9.26
N PRO A 107 7.45 -11.20 9.12
CA PRO A 107 8.69 -11.83 9.58
C PRO A 107 8.70 -12.21 11.05
N ALA A 108 8.11 -11.38 11.92
CA ALA A 108 8.06 -11.65 13.36
C ALA A 108 7.24 -12.90 13.72
N SER A 109 6.30 -13.32 12.85
CA SER A 109 5.53 -14.56 13.05
C SER A 109 6.37 -15.83 12.88
N GLY A 110 7.54 -15.74 12.23
CA GLY A 110 8.38 -16.88 11.87
C GLY A 110 7.89 -17.71 10.67
N ALA A 111 6.70 -17.42 10.11
CA ALA A 111 6.14 -18.16 8.99
C ALA A 111 6.84 -17.86 7.65
N VAL A 112 7.31 -16.62 7.47
CA VAL A 112 8.01 -16.16 6.27
C VAL A 112 9.16 -15.25 6.65
N SER A 113 10.22 -15.22 5.84
CA SER A 113 11.31 -14.27 6.03
C SER A 113 11.01 -12.90 5.42
N ALA A 114 11.67 -11.85 5.92
CA ALA A 114 11.58 -10.53 5.32
C ALA A 114 12.04 -10.51 3.85
N ARG A 115 13.03 -11.33 3.50
CA ARG A 115 13.50 -11.51 2.11
C ARG A 115 12.38 -12.06 1.22
N GLU A 116 11.68 -13.10 1.65
CA GLU A 116 10.54 -13.66 0.92
C GLU A 116 9.41 -12.65 0.76
N CYS A 117 9.06 -11.91 1.82
CA CYS A 117 8.07 -10.84 1.75
C CYS A 117 8.42 -9.81 0.66
N ILE A 118 9.65 -9.28 0.66
CA ILE A 118 10.06 -8.24 -0.28
C ILE A 118 10.11 -8.80 -1.71
N HIS A 119 10.68 -9.99 -1.92
CA HIS A 119 10.71 -10.64 -3.24
C HIS A 119 9.32 -10.93 -3.78
N PHE A 120 8.40 -11.43 -2.93
CA PHE A 120 7.01 -11.67 -3.33
C PHE A 120 6.36 -10.37 -3.80
N SER A 121 6.45 -9.30 -3.01
CA SER A 121 5.87 -8.01 -3.36
C SER A 121 6.47 -7.43 -4.65
N LEU A 122 7.79 -7.49 -4.84
CA LEU A 122 8.46 -7.02 -6.06
C LEU A 122 8.12 -7.86 -7.30
N SER A 123 7.70 -9.12 -7.12
CA SER A 123 7.29 -10.01 -8.22
C SER A 123 5.86 -9.74 -8.71
N GLN A 124 5.11 -8.90 -8.00
CA GLN A 124 3.78 -8.48 -8.42
C GLN A 124 3.87 -7.37 -9.48
N PRO A 125 2.79 -7.12 -10.26
CA PRO A 125 2.80 -6.08 -11.29
C PRO A 125 2.70 -4.68 -10.65
N ILE A 126 3.76 -4.26 -9.97
CA ILE A 126 3.92 -2.96 -9.33
C ILE A 126 5.07 -2.18 -9.99
N SER A 127 4.99 -0.85 -9.96
CA SER A 127 6.03 0.04 -10.50
C SER A 127 7.20 0.20 -9.53
N SER A 128 6.92 0.23 -8.22
CA SER A 128 7.96 0.29 -7.17
C SER A 128 7.43 -0.26 -5.85
N LEU A 129 8.34 -0.55 -4.92
CA LEU A 129 8.03 -1.00 -3.55
C LEU A 129 8.69 -0.08 -2.53
N VAL A 130 7.90 0.46 -1.60
CA VAL A 130 8.39 1.16 -0.41
C VAL A 130 8.72 0.12 0.67
N VAL A 131 10.00 0.01 1.02
CA VAL A 131 10.49 -0.92 2.04
C VAL A 131 10.83 -0.14 3.32
N GLY A 132 10.28 -0.57 4.45
CA GLY A 132 10.60 0.00 5.76
C GLY A 132 11.96 -0.49 6.25
N LEU A 133 12.82 0.43 6.69
CA LEU A 133 14.17 0.15 7.17
C LEU A 133 14.36 0.80 8.54
N ARG A 134 14.86 0.05 9.52
CA ARG A 134 15.07 0.58 10.89
C ARG A 134 16.54 0.74 11.24
N ASN A 135 17.40 -0.04 10.59
CA ASN A 135 18.82 -0.12 10.88
C ASN A 135 19.58 -0.63 9.65
N ASP A 136 20.91 -0.64 9.74
CA ASP A 136 21.81 -1.05 8.65
C ASP A 136 21.61 -2.49 8.19
N ARG A 137 21.15 -3.39 9.06
CA ARG A 137 20.85 -4.78 8.68
C ARG A 137 19.65 -4.81 7.74
N ASP A 138 18.57 -4.10 8.08
CA ASP A 138 17.37 -3.98 7.23
C ASP A 138 17.76 -3.35 5.87
N LEU A 139 18.59 -2.29 5.89
CA LEU A 139 19.09 -1.64 4.68
C LEU A 139 19.90 -2.62 3.79
N LYS A 140 20.87 -3.34 4.36
CA LYS A 140 21.68 -4.32 3.62
C LYS A 140 20.81 -5.41 3.01
N GLN A 141 19.86 -5.95 3.76
CA GLN A 141 18.92 -6.94 3.26
C GLN A 141 18.10 -6.40 2.08
N ALA A 142 17.56 -5.18 2.19
CA ALA A 142 16.79 -4.58 1.10
C ALA A 142 17.65 -4.33 -0.16
N LEU A 143 18.90 -3.90 0.02
CA LEU A 143 19.85 -3.71 -1.08
C LEU A 143 20.24 -5.03 -1.75
N GLU A 144 20.45 -6.10 -0.97
CA GLU A 144 20.71 -7.44 -1.51
C GLU A 144 19.53 -7.95 -2.34
N VAL A 145 18.31 -7.78 -1.84
CA VAL A 145 17.09 -8.13 -2.58
C VAL A 145 16.99 -7.32 -3.87
N GLY A 146 17.20 -6.00 -3.81
CA GLY A 146 17.11 -5.14 -4.99
C GLY A 146 18.18 -5.42 -6.05
N ARG A 147 19.41 -5.73 -5.64
CA ARG A 147 20.53 -6.03 -6.57
C ARG A 147 20.38 -7.39 -7.25
N ASP A 148 19.88 -8.38 -6.51
CA ASP A 148 19.75 -9.76 -7.00
C ASP A 148 18.32 -10.06 -7.48
N PHE A 149 17.51 -9.03 -7.70
CA PHE A 149 16.09 -9.22 -7.98
C PHE A 149 15.88 -9.98 -9.30
N LYS A 150 15.17 -11.08 -9.18
CA LYS A 150 14.51 -11.78 -10.29
C LYS A 150 13.08 -12.06 -9.82
N PRO A 151 12.07 -11.81 -10.66
CA PRO A 151 10.70 -12.18 -10.34
C PRO A 151 10.62 -13.66 -9.96
N LEU A 152 9.94 -13.95 -8.85
CA LEU A 152 9.67 -15.31 -8.43
C LEU A 152 8.78 -16.03 -9.45
N SER A 153 9.08 -17.29 -9.72
CA SER A 153 8.20 -18.13 -10.53
C SER A 153 6.85 -18.34 -9.83
N HIS A 154 5.84 -18.80 -10.58
CA HIS A 154 4.53 -19.11 -10.00
C HIS A 154 4.63 -20.18 -8.90
N GLU A 155 5.51 -21.16 -9.07
CA GLU A 155 5.76 -22.21 -8.07
C GLU A 155 6.39 -21.64 -6.80
N GLN A 156 7.41 -20.79 -6.94
CA GLN A 156 8.06 -20.13 -5.79
C GLN A 156 7.10 -19.22 -5.03
N GLN A 157 6.24 -18.50 -5.75
CA GLN A 157 5.19 -17.69 -5.13
C GLN A 157 4.18 -18.58 -4.39
N ALA A 158 3.74 -19.68 -4.99
CA ALA A 158 2.82 -20.63 -4.36
C ALA A 158 3.40 -21.24 -3.08
N GLU A 159 4.69 -21.59 -3.06
CA GLU A 159 5.40 -22.08 -1.87
C GLU A 159 5.39 -21.06 -0.72
N ILE A 160 5.63 -19.77 -1.02
CA ILE A 160 5.58 -18.70 -0.01
C ILE A 160 4.14 -18.50 0.49
N LEU A 161 3.17 -18.48 -0.42
CA LEU A 161 1.76 -18.29 -0.10
C LEU A 161 1.21 -19.42 0.78
N GLU A 162 1.61 -20.67 0.55
CA GLU A 162 1.17 -21.81 1.37
C GLU A 162 1.65 -21.69 2.82
N LYS A 163 2.81 -21.08 3.09
CA LYS A 163 3.32 -20.84 4.47
C LYS A 163 2.39 -19.95 5.30
N VAL A 164 1.66 -19.03 4.67
CA VAL A 164 0.81 -18.03 5.35
C VAL A 164 -0.67 -18.27 5.19
N LYS A 165 -1.10 -19.13 4.27
CA LYS A 165 -2.49 -19.34 3.86
C LYS A 165 -3.48 -19.44 5.03
N ASN A 166 -3.18 -20.28 6.02
CA ASN A 166 -4.07 -20.48 7.17
C ASN A 166 -4.12 -19.28 8.11
N ALA A 167 -3.06 -18.47 8.16
CA ALA A 167 -2.95 -17.31 9.03
C ALA A 167 -3.40 -16.00 8.35
N ALA A 168 -3.48 -15.98 7.02
CA ALA A 168 -3.77 -14.79 6.22
C ALA A 168 -5.26 -14.53 5.98
N ALA A 169 -6.15 -15.49 6.28
CA ALA A 169 -7.52 -15.48 5.78
C ALA A 169 -8.46 -14.42 6.41
N ASP A 170 -8.13 -13.85 7.56
CA ASP A 170 -9.04 -12.98 8.34
C ASP A 170 -8.45 -11.60 8.67
N GLY A 171 -7.27 -11.28 8.13
CA GLY A 171 -6.62 -9.98 8.35
C GLY A 171 -6.00 -9.79 9.74
N ARG A 172 -5.86 -10.82 10.57
CA ARG A 172 -5.22 -10.72 11.90
C ARG A 172 -3.78 -10.19 11.86
N HIS A 173 -3.06 -10.41 10.75
CA HIS A 173 -1.70 -9.91 10.52
C HIS A 173 -1.66 -8.59 9.76
N GLU A 174 -2.81 -8.08 9.33
CA GLU A 174 -2.98 -6.83 8.58
C GLU A 174 -3.91 -5.90 9.36
N LEU A 175 -3.57 -5.57 10.61
CA LEU A 175 -4.42 -4.72 11.46
C LEU A 175 -4.68 -3.33 10.87
N PHE A 176 -3.84 -2.90 9.94
CA PHE A 176 -4.11 -1.70 9.15
C PHE A 176 -5.37 -1.81 8.28
N LYS A 177 -5.83 -3.02 7.92
CA LYS A 177 -7.11 -3.28 7.23
C LYS A 177 -8.31 -3.45 8.17
N THR A 178 -8.07 -3.87 9.41
CA THR A 178 -9.14 -4.37 10.31
C THR A 178 -9.32 -3.57 11.60
N SER A 179 -8.38 -2.69 11.95
CA SER A 179 -8.44 -1.86 13.16
C SER A 179 -8.16 -0.39 12.84
N LYS A 180 -8.20 0.48 13.86
CA LYS A 180 -7.81 1.91 13.75
C LYS A 180 -6.40 2.19 14.29
N GLU A 181 -5.66 1.15 14.66
CA GLU A 181 -4.31 1.26 15.25
C GLU A 181 -3.31 1.94 14.30
N PHE A 182 -3.56 1.82 13.00
CA PHE A 182 -2.72 2.39 11.95
C PHE A 182 -3.27 3.69 11.35
N ASP A 183 -4.41 4.18 11.86
CA ASP A 183 -5.04 5.39 11.37
C ASP A 183 -4.40 6.60 12.04
N GLY A 184 -3.92 7.54 11.22
CA GLY A 184 -3.31 8.78 11.65
C GLY A 184 -4.23 9.55 12.61
N PRO A 185 -3.69 10.15 13.69
CA PRO A 185 -4.52 10.83 14.70
C PRO A 185 -5.30 12.01 14.09
N TYR A 186 -4.72 12.73 13.14
CA TYR A 186 -5.42 13.80 12.44
C TYR A 186 -6.64 13.27 11.68
N HIS A 187 -6.49 12.15 10.96
CA HIS A 187 -7.56 11.60 10.15
C HIS A 187 -8.67 11.00 11.04
N ARG A 188 -8.30 10.28 12.10
CA ARG A 188 -9.25 9.81 13.13
C ARG A 188 -10.10 10.97 13.67
N LYS A 189 -9.46 12.09 14.01
CA LYS A 189 -10.17 13.28 14.52
C LYS A 189 -11.13 13.87 13.49
N GLN A 190 -10.74 13.94 12.21
CA GLN A 190 -11.62 14.44 11.14
C GLN A 190 -12.90 13.61 11.00
N HIS A 191 -12.83 12.31 11.28
CA HIS A 191 -13.98 11.39 11.25
C HIS A 191 -14.63 11.17 12.62
N GLY A 192 -14.33 12.01 13.61
CA GLY A 192 -14.98 11.99 14.92
C GLY A 192 -14.56 10.82 15.83
N PHE A 193 -13.46 10.13 15.52
CA PHE A 193 -12.91 9.09 16.39
C PHE A 193 -11.99 9.67 17.47
N ALA A 194 -11.89 8.94 18.58
CA ALA A 194 -10.97 9.26 19.66
C ALA A 194 -9.51 9.20 19.19
N VAL A 195 -8.73 10.17 19.66
CA VAL A 195 -7.28 10.23 19.53
C VAL A 195 -6.70 10.11 20.92
N GLU A 196 -6.23 8.90 21.26
CA GLU A 196 -5.41 8.64 22.44
C GLU A 196 -3.97 9.11 22.22
#